data_AF-A0A3D3AF58-F1
#
_entry.id   AF-A0A3D3AF58-F1
#
_cell.length_a   1.000
_cell.length_b   1.000
_cell.length_c   1.000
_cell.angle_alpha   90.00
_cell.angle_beta   90.00
_cell.angle_gamma   90.00
#
_symmetry.space_group_name_H-M   'P 1'
#
loop_
_entity.id
_entity.type
_entity.pdbx_description
1 polymer ?
#
loop_
_entity_poly.entity_id
_entity_poly.type
_entity_poly.pdbx_seq_one_letter_code
_entity_poly.pdbx_strand_id
1 'polypeptide(L)'
;MLPIVDKPTIQYIVEEAVASGIEEILIITGRNKRAIEDHFDKSVELEMELEASGKKELLNTVRSISNLAEVYYIRQKEPKGLGDAILCAKTFVGNEPFAVMLGDDIVDSSYPCLKQLIDVFDEYNTTIIGVQEVPMEDVYKYGIVNGVFIEDDVYKVKDL
;
A
#
# COMPACT_ATOMS: atom_id res chain seq x y z
N MET A 1 8.02 13.06 -3.34
CA MET A 1 7.44 11.78 -3.77
C MET A 1 7.74 11.61 -5.24
N LEU A 2 7.95 10.39 -5.72
CA LEU A 2 8.20 10.14 -7.15
C LEU A 2 6.86 10.00 -7.88
N PRO A 3 6.60 10.78 -8.94
CA PRO A 3 5.43 10.58 -9.79
C PRO A 3 5.69 9.52 -10.87
N ILE A 4 4.67 8.71 -11.15
CA ILE A 4 4.56 7.90 -12.37
C ILE A 4 3.56 8.62 -13.27
N VAL A 5 4.08 9.25 -14.32
CA VAL A 5 3.35 10.18 -15.20
C VAL A 5 2.88 11.42 -14.44
N ASP A 6 1.71 11.37 -13.81
CA ASP A 6 1.04 12.49 -13.14
C ASP A 6 0.56 12.15 -11.71
N LYS A 7 0.70 10.89 -11.29
CA LYS A 7 0.26 10.39 -9.99
C LYS A 7 1.45 9.90 -9.15
N PRO A 8 1.58 10.27 -7.86
CA PRO A 8 2.67 9.76 -7.02
C PRO A 8 2.52 8.26 -6.75
N THR A 9 3.66 7.54 -6.68
CA THR A 9 3.72 6.08 -6.43
C THR A 9 2.81 5.64 -5.27
N ILE A 10 2.84 6.38 -4.15
CA ILE A 10 2.05 6.04 -2.96
C ILE A 10 0.54 6.08 -3.19
N GLN A 11 0.05 6.91 -4.11
CA GLN A 11 -1.38 6.99 -4.39
C GLN A 11 -1.89 5.72 -5.07
N TYR A 12 -1.11 5.09 -5.95
CA TYR A 12 -1.48 3.80 -6.55
C TYR A 12 -1.67 2.71 -5.49
N ILE A 13 -0.79 2.69 -4.47
CA ILE A 13 -0.84 1.73 -3.37
C ILE A 13 -2.09 1.93 -2.52
N VAL A 14 -2.40 3.19 -2.17
CA VAL A 14 -3.61 3.51 -1.38
C VAL A 14 -4.88 3.23 -2.20
N GLU A 15 -4.89 3.54 -3.50
CA GLU A 15 -5.99 3.18 -4.40
C GLU A 15 -6.21 1.66 -4.48
N GLU A 16 -5.14 0.87 -4.57
CA GLU A 16 -5.24 -0.60 -4.55
C GLU A 16 -5.78 -1.11 -3.21
N ALA A 17 -5.32 -0.55 -2.09
CA ALA A 17 -5.80 -0.91 -0.76
C ALA A 17 -7.31 -0.66 -0.63
N VAL A 18 -7.78 0.52 -1.05
CA VAL A 18 -9.21 0.88 -1.03
C VAL A 18 -10.02 0.00 -1.98
N ALA A 19 -9.51 -0.25 -3.19
CA ALA A 19 -10.16 -1.16 -4.14
C ALA A 19 -10.26 -2.60 -3.62
N SER A 20 -9.38 -2.97 -2.67
CA SER A 20 -9.39 -4.27 -1.99
C SER A 20 -10.27 -4.31 -0.73
N GLY A 21 -10.90 -3.19 -0.36
CA GLY A 21 -11.80 -3.08 0.80
C GLY A 21 -11.14 -2.64 2.10
N ILE A 22 -9.91 -2.11 2.06
CA ILE A 22 -9.26 -1.52 3.24
C ILE A 22 -9.83 -0.13 3.52
N GLU A 23 -10.32 0.08 4.75
CA GLU A 23 -10.94 1.34 5.18
C GLU A 23 -9.94 2.27 5.91
N GLU A 24 -9.06 1.68 6.72
CA GLU A 24 -8.08 2.40 7.54
C GLU A 24 -6.65 2.07 7.09
N ILE A 25 -5.87 3.11 6.77
CA ILE A 25 -4.51 2.96 6.25
C ILE A 25 -3.53 3.67 7.17
N LEU A 26 -2.56 2.93 7.71
CA LEU A 26 -1.46 3.50 8.47
C LEU A 26 -0.19 3.61 7.63
N ILE A 27 0.27 4.84 7.42
CA ILE A 27 1.55 5.12 6.76
C ILE A 27 2.64 5.29 7.80
N ILE A 28 3.61 4.38 7.80
CA ILE A 28 4.84 4.53 8.58
C ILE A 28 5.81 5.46 7.84
N THR A 29 5.98 6.67 8.37
CA THR A 29 6.74 7.75 7.72
C THR A 29 8.11 7.98 8.38
N GLY A 30 9.02 8.62 7.64
CA GLY A 30 10.37 8.96 8.07
C GLY A 30 10.60 10.47 8.26
N ARG A 31 11.87 10.90 8.32
CA ARG A 31 12.20 12.33 8.26
C ARG A 31 11.94 12.88 6.86
N ASN A 32 11.48 14.13 6.75
CA ASN A 32 11.32 14.86 5.48
C ASN A 32 10.30 14.25 4.50
N LYS A 33 9.24 13.63 5.03
CA LYS A 33 8.19 12.97 4.24
C LYS A 33 6.82 13.66 4.34
N ARG A 34 6.78 14.91 4.80
CA ARG A 34 5.54 15.72 4.94
C ARG A 34 4.70 15.77 3.67
N ALA A 35 5.34 15.77 2.50
CA ALA A 35 4.63 15.74 1.23
C ALA A 35 3.69 14.53 1.05
N ILE A 36 3.92 13.41 1.76
CA ILE A 36 2.98 12.27 1.76
C ILE A 36 1.74 12.61 2.59
N GLU A 37 1.92 13.25 3.75
CA GLU A 37 0.81 13.72 4.60
C GLU A 37 -0.03 14.76 3.83
N ASP A 38 0.62 15.77 3.27
CA ASP A 38 -0.05 16.86 2.54
C ASP A 38 -0.83 16.37 1.30
N HIS A 39 -0.45 15.23 0.72
CA HIS A 39 -1.08 14.68 -0.50
C HIS A 39 -2.45 14.06 -0.26
N PHE A 40 -2.62 13.41 0.89
CA PHE A 40 -3.88 12.79 1.28
C PHE A 40 -4.70 13.69 2.22
N ASP A 41 -4.15 14.83 2.64
CA ASP A 41 -4.88 15.84 3.40
C ASP A 41 -5.63 16.82 2.48
N LYS A 42 -6.57 17.56 3.06
CA LYS A 42 -7.37 18.56 2.37
C LYS A 42 -6.54 19.81 2.06
N SER A 43 -6.29 20.08 0.77
CA SER A 43 -5.64 21.32 0.32
C SER A 43 -6.65 22.45 0.10
N VAL A 44 -7.00 23.17 1.17
CA VAL A 44 -8.04 24.22 1.15
C VAL A 44 -7.73 25.32 0.12
N GLU A 45 -6.48 25.79 0.07
CA GLU A 45 -6.06 26.87 -0.83
C GLU A 45 -6.18 26.44 -2.31
N LEU A 46 -5.73 25.22 -2.64
CA LEU A 46 -5.82 24.66 -3.99
C LEU A 46 -7.28 24.44 -4.41
N GLU A 47 -8.11 23.92 -3.52
CA GLU A 47 -9.55 23.73 -3.81
C GLU A 47 -10.24 25.06 -4.12
N MET A 48 -9.99 26.09 -3.32
CA MET A 48 -10.57 27.43 -3.53
C MET A 48 -10.11 28.03 -4.86
N GLU A 49 -8.84 27.88 -5.22
CA GLU A 49 -8.30 28.38 -6.49
C GLU A 49 -8.91 27.66 -7.71
N LEU A 50 -9.03 26.32 -7.65
CA LEU A 50 -9.64 25.51 -8.71
C LEU A 50 -11.13 25.82 -8.86
N GLU A 51 -11.84 26.02 -7.76
CA GLU A 51 -13.25 26.41 -7.75
C GLU A 51 -13.44 27.81 -8.36
N ALA A 52 -12.65 28.79 -7.93
CA ALA A 52 -12.67 30.16 -8.48
C ALA A 52 -12.31 30.19 -9.98
N SER A 53 -11.40 29.32 -10.41
CA SER A 53 -10.97 29.19 -11.81
C SER A 53 -11.93 28.35 -12.67
N GLY A 54 -13.01 27.80 -12.09
CA GLY A 54 -13.99 26.97 -12.80
C GLY A 54 -13.47 25.60 -13.25
N LYS A 55 -12.31 25.15 -12.73
CA LYS A 55 -11.64 23.89 -13.12
C LYS A 55 -12.24 22.68 -12.39
N LYS A 56 -13.52 22.40 -12.66
CA LYS A 56 -14.32 21.40 -11.93
C LYS A 56 -13.73 19.99 -11.94
N GLU A 57 -13.18 19.54 -13.07
CA GLU A 57 -12.60 18.19 -13.17
C GLU A 57 -11.39 18.03 -12.23
N LEU A 58 -10.46 18.99 -12.25
CA LEU A 58 -9.30 19.00 -11.37
C LEU A 58 -9.70 19.13 -9.89
N LEU A 59 -10.71 19.93 -9.58
CA LEU A 59 -11.24 20.05 -8.22
C LEU A 59 -11.77 18.71 -7.71
N ASN A 60 -12.52 17.98 -8.55
CA ASN A 60 -13.03 16.67 -8.20
C ASN A 60 -11.90 15.66 -7.97
N THR A 61 -10.85 15.69 -8.79
CA THR A 61 -9.66 14.83 -8.62
C THR A 61 -8.96 15.09 -7.27
N VAL A 62 -8.74 16.36 -6.92
CA VAL A 62 -8.11 16.71 -5.63
C VAL A 62 -8.97 16.24 -4.45
N ARG A 63 -10.29 16.47 -4.53
CA ARG A 63 -11.22 16.03 -3.49
C ARG A 63 -11.34 14.52 -3.40
N SER A 64 -11.25 13.77 -4.50
CA SER A 64 -11.32 12.31 -4.43
C SER A 64 -10.12 11.70 -3.72
N ILE A 65 -8.93 12.33 -3.82
CA ILE A 65 -7.72 11.85 -3.15
C ILE A 65 -7.83 12.01 -1.63
N SER A 66 -8.33 13.17 -1.16
CA SER A 66 -8.46 13.42 0.29
C SER A 66 -9.59 12.65 0.97
N ASN A 67 -10.54 12.11 0.20
CA ASN A 67 -11.63 11.26 0.71
C ASN A 67 -11.43 9.78 0.37
N LEU A 68 -10.22 9.38 -0.02
CA LEU A 68 -9.97 8.03 -0.54
C LEU A 68 -10.01 6.97 0.56
N ALA A 69 -9.44 7.25 1.72
CA ALA A 69 -9.42 6.39 2.91
C ALA A 69 -9.13 7.21 4.17
N GLU A 70 -9.37 6.64 5.35
CA GLU A 70 -8.89 7.21 6.61
C GLU A 70 -7.39 6.91 6.76
N VAL A 71 -6.55 7.92 6.55
CA VAL A 71 -5.09 7.78 6.57
C VAL A 71 -4.51 8.27 7.89
N TYR A 72 -3.81 7.37 8.58
CA TYR A 72 -3.08 7.62 9.82
C TYR A 72 -1.58 7.63 9.56
N TYR A 73 -0.84 8.30 10.45
CA TYR A 73 0.61 8.43 10.32
C TYR A 73 1.32 8.12 11.63
N ILE A 74 2.33 7.25 11.55
CA ILE A 74 3.28 7.03 12.65
C ILE A 74 4.69 7.21 12.11
N ARG A 75 5.54 7.88 12.89
CA ARG A 75 6.92 8.13 12.50
C ARG A 75 7.85 7.04 13.00
N GLN A 76 8.56 6.38 12.08
CA GLN A 76 9.73 5.58 12.42
C GLN A 76 10.88 6.51 12.81
N LYS A 77 11.30 6.46 14.07
CA LYS A 77 12.28 7.41 14.63
C LYS A 77 13.69 7.20 14.06
N GLU A 78 14.05 5.94 13.84
CA GLU A 78 15.36 5.49 13.35
C GLU A 78 15.13 4.42 12.26
N PRO A 79 15.90 4.44 11.16
CA PRO A 79 15.68 3.51 10.04
C PRO A 79 16.22 2.11 10.36
N LYS A 80 15.50 1.34 11.18
CA LYS A 80 15.88 -0.01 11.62
C LYS A 80 15.33 -1.13 10.73
N GLY A 81 14.86 -0.79 9.54
CA GLY A 81 14.32 -1.72 8.55
C GLY A 81 12.81 -1.97 8.71
N LEU A 82 12.30 -2.87 7.87
CA LEU A 82 10.87 -3.14 7.72
C LEU A 82 10.25 -3.75 8.99
N GLY A 83 10.93 -4.69 9.64
CA GLY A 83 10.40 -5.32 10.86
C GLY A 83 10.15 -4.32 11.99
N ASP A 84 11.04 -3.33 12.17
CA ASP A 84 10.86 -2.25 13.13
C ASP A 84 9.72 -1.29 12.72
N ALA A 85 9.56 -1.05 11.41
CA ALA A 85 8.46 -0.26 10.89
C ALA A 85 7.10 -0.93 11.15
N ILE A 86 6.98 -2.24 10.90
CA ILE A 86 5.78 -3.03 11.23
C ILE A 86 5.53 -3.01 12.74
N LEU A 87 6.57 -3.14 13.56
CA LEU A 87 6.43 -3.08 15.02
C LEU A 87 5.89 -1.72 15.50
N CYS A 88 6.20 -0.62 14.81
CA CYS A 88 5.63 0.70 15.13
C CYS A 88 4.11 0.74 14.96
N ALA A 89 3.53 -0.11 14.11
CA ALA A 89 2.09 -0.23 13.88
C ALA A 89 1.35 -1.06 14.94
N LYS A 90 2.07 -1.70 15.88
CA LYS A 90 1.49 -2.67 16.84
C LYS A 90 0.25 -2.16 17.58
N THR A 91 0.28 -0.92 18.07
CA THR A 91 -0.85 -0.35 18.82
C THR A 91 -2.03 0.00 17.93
N PHE A 92 -1.76 0.37 16.67
CA PHE A 92 -2.79 0.68 15.69
C PHE A 92 -3.53 -0.57 15.25
N VAL A 93 -2.79 -1.62 14.87
CA VAL A 93 -3.35 -2.91 14.41
C VAL A 93 -4.01 -3.70 15.54
N GLY A 94 -3.47 -3.64 16.75
CA GLY A 94 -4.01 -4.42 17.87
C GLY A 94 -3.85 -5.93 17.66
N ASN A 95 -4.98 -6.65 17.60
CA ASN A 95 -5.03 -8.11 17.44
C ASN A 95 -5.91 -8.53 16.24
N GLU A 96 -5.92 -7.70 15.21
CA GLU A 96 -6.63 -7.93 13.95
C GLU A 96 -5.65 -8.37 12.84
N PRO A 97 -6.10 -9.14 11.84
CA PRO A 97 -5.31 -9.37 10.63
C PRO A 97 -5.08 -8.04 9.91
N PHE A 98 -3.92 -7.90 9.27
CA PHE A 98 -3.54 -6.67 8.59
C PHE A 98 -2.73 -6.96 7.34
N ALA A 99 -2.81 -6.05 6.36
CA ALA A 99 -1.99 -6.06 5.18
C ALA A 99 -0.72 -5.24 5.37
N VAL A 100 0.37 -5.64 4.73
CA VAL A 100 1.59 -4.85 4.62
C VAL A 100 1.87 -4.61 3.15
N MET A 101 1.91 -3.33 2.76
CA MET A 101 2.23 -2.92 1.39
C MET A 101 3.52 -2.09 1.41
N LEU A 102 4.42 -2.36 0.47
CA LEU A 102 5.68 -1.62 0.34
C LEU A 102 5.46 -0.38 -0.52
N GLY A 103 5.91 0.79 -0.04
CA GLY A 103 5.66 2.10 -0.65
C GLY A 103 6.24 2.32 -2.06
N ASP A 104 7.03 1.36 -2.54
CA ASP A 104 7.76 1.35 -3.79
C ASP A 104 7.39 0.19 -4.73
N ASP A 105 6.54 -0.74 -4.30
CA ASP A 105 6.11 -1.88 -5.11
C ASP A 105 4.69 -1.66 -5.62
N ILE A 106 4.56 -1.52 -6.95
CA ILE A 106 3.28 -1.30 -7.62
C ILE A 106 3.00 -2.51 -8.50
N VAL A 107 1.85 -3.13 -8.29
CA VAL A 107 1.40 -4.27 -9.08
C VAL A 107 0.30 -3.80 -10.03
N ASP A 108 0.55 -3.92 -11.33
CA ASP A 108 -0.47 -3.67 -12.35
C ASP A 108 -1.26 -4.96 -12.60
N SER A 109 -2.52 -4.96 -12.17
CA SER A 109 -3.42 -6.11 -12.33
C SER A 109 -4.86 -5.64 -12.50
N SER A 110 -5.62 -6.36 -13.33
CA SER A 110 -7.05 -6.10 -13.52
C SER A 110 -7.88 -6.38 -12.27
N TYR A 111 -7.43 -7.33 -11.45
CA TYR A 111 -7.96 -7.62 -10.13
C TYR A 111 -6.90 -7.24 -9.08
N PRO A 112 -7.20 -6.35 -8.10
CA PRO A 112 -6.19 -5.85 -7.17
C PRO A 112 -5.38 -6.98 -6.52
N CYS A 113 -4.05 -6.83 -6.46
CA CYS A 113 -3.16 -7.87 -5.93
C CYS A 113 -3.47 -8.12 -4.45
N LEU A 114 -3.62 -7.04 -3.67
CA LEU A 114 -4.02 -7.17 -2.27
C LEU A 114 -5.35 -7.92 -2.11
N LYS A 115 -6.33 -7.65 -2.97
CA LYS A 115 -7.63 -8.34 -2.90
C LYS A 115 -7.49 -9.85 -3.11
N GLN A 116 -6.63 -10.27 -4.04
CA GLN A 116 -6.31 -11.69 -4.24
C GLN A 116 -5.73 -12.32 -2.96
N LEU A 117 -4.80 -11.62 -2.29
CA LEU A 117 -4.21 -12.12 -1.04
C LEU A 117 -5.26 -12.19 0.08
N ILE A 118 -6.18 -11.24 0.16
CA ILE A 118 -7.28 -11.24 1.12
C ILE A 118 -8.22 -12.41 0.85
N ASP A 119 -8.58 -12.69 -0.40
CA ASP A 119 -9.48 -13.80 -0.73
C ASP A 119 -8.87 -15.16 -0.32
N VAL A 120 -7.56 -15.34 -0.54
CA VAL A 120 -6.82 -16.53 -0.07
C VAL A 120 -6.73 -16.55 1.46
N PHE A 121 -6.55 -15.41 2.10
CA PHE A 121 -6.58 -15.31 3.57
C PHE A 121 -7.94 -15.73 4.12
N ASP A 122 -9.05 -15.30 3.52
CA ASP A 122 -10.41 -15.63 3.97
C ASP A 122 -10.71 -17.13 3.85
N GLU A 123 -10.11 -17.81 2.87
CA GLU A 123 -10.25 -19.26 2.68
C GLU A 123 -9.38 -20.05 3.67
N TYR A 124 -8.10 -19.71 3.78
CA TYR A 124 -7.11 -20.52 4.52
C TYR A 124 -6.88 -20.06 5.96
N ASN A 125 -7.27 -18.83 6.29
CA ASN A 125 -7.16 -18.17 7.58
C ASN A 125 -5.74 -18.28 8.20
N THR A 126 -4.74 -17.99 7.38
CA THR A 126 -3.31 -18.06 7.71
C THR A 126 -2.55 -16.93 7.03
N THR A 127 -1.33 -16.63 7.48
CA THR A 127 -0.46 -15.63 6.84
C THR A 127 -0.26 -15.95 5.36
N ILE A 128 -0.56 -14.97 4.51
CA ILE A 128 -0.37 -15.03 3.07
C ILE A 128 0.80 -14.11 2.68
N ILE A 129 1.63 -14.56 1.75
CA ILE A 129 2.75 -13.80 1.20
C ILE A 129 2.59 -13.77 -0.31
N GLY A 130 2.51 -12.58 -0.90
CA GLY A 130 2.53 -12.42 -2.35
C GLY A 130 3.91 -12.74 -2.91
N VAL A 131 3.96 -13.55 -3.97
CA VAL A 131 5.20 -13.93 -4.66
C VAL A 131 4.99 -13.85 -6.17
N GLN A 132 6.08 -13.71 -6.92
CA GLN A 132 6.08 -13.77 -8.37
C GLN A 132 7.20 -14.66 -8.86
N GLU A 133 7.00 -15.32 -10.00
CA GLU A 133 8.07 -16.04 -10.67
C GLU A 133 9.08 -15.05 -11.26
N VAL A 134 10.37 -15.34 -11.08
CA VAL A 134 11.46 -14.53 -11.63
C VAL A 134 12.42 -15.41 -12.44
N PRO A 135 13.08 -14.88 -13.49
CA PRO A 135 14.13 -15.60 -14.20
C PRO A 135 15.22 -16.07 -13.23
N MET A 136 15.77 -17.27 -13.49
CA MET A 136 16.79 -17.88 -12.61
C MET A 136 18.02 -16.98 -12.40
N GLU A 137 18.36 -16.18 -13.41
CA GLU A 137 19.47 -15.21 -13.36
C GLU A 137 19.22 -14.04 -12.41
N ASP A 138 17.96 -13.75 -12.05
CA ASP A 138 17.57 -12.61 -11.21
C ASP A 138 17.25 -12.99 -9.76
N VAL A 139 17.22 -14.28 -9.45
CA VAL A 139 16.92 -14.85 -8.11
C VAL A 139 17.73 -14.20 -6.98
N TYR A 140 19.00 -13.84 -7.22
CA TYR A 140 19.88 -13.23 -6.21
C TYR A 140 19.43 -11.83 -5.75
N LYS A 141 18.49 -11.19 -6.44
CA LYS A 141 17.96 -9.87 -6.11
C LYS A 141 16.79 -9.92 -5.11
N TYR A 142 16.25 -11.12 -4.84
CA TYR A 142 15.00 -11.32 -4.10
C TYR A 142 15.15 -12.28 -2.93
N GLY A 143 14.18 -12.24 -2.01
CA GLY A 143 13.95 -13.33 -1.05
C GLY A 143 13.19 -14.47 -1.76
N ILE A 144 13.58 -15.72 -1.51
CA ILE A 144 13.09 -16.87 -2.28
C ILE A 144 12.37 -17.83 -1.36
N VAL A 145 11.08 -18.03 -1.61
CA VAL A 145 10.28 -18.97 -0.83
C VAL A 145 10.49 -20.40 -1.35
N ASN A 146 10.51 -21.36 -0.43
CA ASN A 146 10.35 -22.78 -0.77
C ASN A 146 8.88 -23.15 -0.52
N GLY A 147 8.15 -23.44 -1.60
CA GLY A 147 6.71 -23.74 -1.56
C GLY A 147 6.38 -25.17 -1.97
N VAL A 148 5.31 -25.72 -1.39
CA VAL A 148 4.66 -26.94 -1.88
C VAL A 148 3.32 -26.55 -2.49
N PHE A 149 3.12 -26.87 -3.76
CA PHE A 149 1.87 -26.62 -4.48
C PHE A 149 0.66 -27.19 -3.72
N ILE A 150 -0.39 -26.39 -3.59
CA ILE A 150 -1.69 -26.81 -3.06
C ILE A 150 -2.69 -26.90 -4.23
N GLU A 151 -3.01 -25.76 -4.82
CA GLU A 151 -3.95 -25.61 -5.94
C GLU A 151 -3.75 -24.25 -6.62
N ASP A 152 -4.16 -24.14 -7.88
CA ASP A 152 -4.09 -22.91 -8.68
C ASP A 152 -2.76 -22.14 -8.51
N ASP A 153 -2.80 -20.92 -7.98
CA ASP A 153 -1.62 -20.09 -7.70
C ASP A 153 -1.23 -20.09 -6.20
N VAL A 154 -1.71 -21.08 -5.44
CA VAL A 154 -1.51 -21.18 -3.99
C VAL A 154 -0.47 -22.26 -3.63
N TYR A 155 0.56 -21.81 -2.91
CA TYR A 155 1.66 -22.66 -2.43
C TYR A 155 1.81 -22.56 -0.91
N LYS A 156 2.01 -23.69 -0.25
CA LYS A 156 2.35 -23.74 1.18
C LYS A 156 3.83 -23.48 1.40
N VAL A 157 4.16 -22.36 2.02
CA VAL A 157 5.54 -22.02 2.40
C VAL A 157 6.08 -23.04 3.41
N LYS A 158 7.28 -23.56 3.12
CA LYS A 158 8.05 -24.48 3.97
C LYS A 158 9.28 -23.80 4.57
N ASP A 159 9.91 -22.92 3.81
CA ASP A 159 11.13 -22.21 4.19
C ASP A 159 11.26 -20.90 3.40
N LEU A 160 12.14 -20.00 3.87
CA LEU A 160 12.46 -18.68 3.28
C LEU A 160 13.97 -18.50 3.06
#